data_AF-A0A8B8A9S8-F1
#
_entry.id   AF-A0A8B8A9S8-F1
#
_cell.length_a   1.000
_cell.length_b   1.000
_cell.length_c   1.000
_cell.angle_alpha   90.00
_cell.angle_beta   90.00
_cell.angle_gamma   90.00
#
_symmetry.space_group_name_H-M   'P 1'
#
loop_
_entity.id
_entity.type
_entity.pdbx_description
1 polymer ?
#
loop_
_entity_poly.entity_id
_entity_poly.type
_entity_poly.pdbx_seq_one_letter_code
_entity_poly.pdbx_strand_id
1 'polypeptide(L)'
;MPVRHCIAVDCTSDSRKNKDIRFFQLPKVESVLKKWLDLVRREGLNVDPREDNRHNVVCSKHFVDGCPTFEHPLPTLFSYNNYKQNTPRKTKNSHQGRTTENNCTTNEPTPKKVKLVKCNSEKWYPYVSGEIEISDSCTDENNNGRVAGVGSEFEMVQDHNYTCHNPSLKYCKEEELVDRIIVLETECKELHSENKKLREENEKLLARKVNLRDELLKKVLQSDESIKHFLGLPSVCFFTFFLQFLTPFYSKVSFWKGAGRSGSKNWQEKEQQKPGKKRKFTMLEEFVLVMMKLRLGLDNFTLSVLFGTSVGHVSGLFNTWINFLAQILESVIKWPSSAKVKKHMPLSFKLKYPNTTSIIDCTEIFIQKPKNCSAQASTWSNYKSHNTLKALVAIQPNGAFTFVSKLWSGNISDRKITIDSKYIDNICPGDEVMADRGFQIRDLLTLKGAYLNMPPFTHQRKNGIGRMLTSSK
;
A
#
# COMPACT_ATOMS: atom_id res chain seq x y z
N MET A 1 -10.55 -0.14 -48.20
CA MET A 1 -11.69 -0.08 -47.25
C MET A 1 -11.66 1.27 -46.53
N PRO A 2 -12.81 1.86 -46.16
CA PRO A 2 -12.84 3.08 -45.35
C PRO A 2 -12.25 2.83 -43.96
N VAL A 3 -11.46 3.78 -43.45
CA VAL A 3 -10.85 3.71 -42.12
C VAL A 3 -11.93 3.89 -41.05
N ARG A 4 -11.92 3.01 -40.03
CA ARG A 4 -12.81 3.04 -38.88
C ARG A 4 -12.05 3.44 -37.61
N HIS A 5 -12.56 4.43 -36.91
CA HIS A 5 -12.06 4.93 -35.62
C HIS A 5 -13.12 4.74 -34.55
N CYS A 6 -12.74 4.32 -33.34
CA CYS A 6 -13.69 4.18 -32.25
C CYS A 6 -14.20 5.55 -31.77
N ILE A 7 -15.52 5.74 -31.67
CA ILE A 7 -16.12 7.01 -31.21
C ILE A 7 -16.10 7.20 -29.68
N ALA A 8 -15.80 6.15 -28.92
CA ALA A 8 -15.74 6.17 -27.46
C ALA A 8 -14.64 7.11 -26.94
N VAL A 9 -14.97 7.91 -25.91
CA VAL A 9 -14.00 8.78 -25.22
C VAL A 9 -12.81 7.95 -24.70
N ASP A 10 -11.62 8.54 -24.74
CA ASP A 10 -10.29 7.95 -24.47
C ASP A 10 -9.87 6.75 -25.36
N CYS A 11 -10.69 6.30 -26.31
CA CYS A 11 -10.38 5.10 -27.11
C CYS A 11 -9.59 5.40 -28.39
N THR A 12 -8.29 5.11 -28.36
CA THR A 12 -7.35 5.32 -29.50
C THR A 12 -7.38 4.21 -30.56
N SER A 13 -8.42 3.37 -30.61
CA SER A 13 -8.47 2.18 -31.47
C SER A 13 -8.88 2.52 -32.91
N ASP A 14 -8.05 2.10 -33.86
CA ASP A 14 -8.16 2.39 -35.31
C ASP A 14 -7.95 1.11 -36.11
N SER A 15 -8.84 0.84 -37.06
CA SER A 15 -8.76 -0.26 -38.04
C SER A 15 -7.37 -0.45 -38.70
N ARG A 16 -6.61 0.62 -38.93
CA ARG A 16 -5.24 0.57 -39.47
C ARG A 16 -4.22 0.02 -38.49
N LYS A 17 -4.39 0.33 -37.20
CA LYS A 17 -3.47 -0.01 -36.10
C LYS A 17 -3.83 -1.34 -35.42
N ASN A 18 -5.08 -1.75 -35.52
CA ASN A 18 -5.64 -2.85 -34.73
C ASN A 18 -6.43 -3.83 -35.61
N LYS A 19 -5.72 -4.65 -36.40
CA LYS A 19 -6.33 -5.68 -37.29
C LYS A 19 -7.21 -6.68 -36.52
N ASP A 20 -6.88 -6.94 -35.27
CA ASP A 20 -7.56 -7.92 -34.40
C ASP A 20 -8.86 -7.37 -33.75
N ILE A 21 -9.24 -6.11 -34.04
CA ILE A 21 -10.37 -5.42 -33.41
C ILE A 21 -11.53 -5.24 -34.40
N ARG A 22 -12.73 -5.66 -33.99
CA ARG A 22 -13.97 -5.45 -34.74
C ARG A 22 -14.59 -4.08 -34.38
N PHE A 23 -15.28 -3.46 -35.34
CA PHE A 23 -15.89 -2.13 -35.21
C PHE A 23 -17.36 -2.19 -35.60
N PHE A 24 -18.25 -2.02 -34.62
CA PHE A 24 -19.70 -2.12 -34.73
C PHE A 24 -20.33 -0.73 -34.92
N GLN A 25 -21.27 -0.60 -35.85
CA GLN A 25 -22.00 0.65 -36.09
C GLN A 25 -23.06 0.88 -35.02
N LEU A 26 -23.41 2.15 -34.80
CA LEU A 26 -24.49 2.53 -33.89
C LEU A 26 -25.82 1.86 -34.31
N PRO A 27 -26.60 1.26 -33.38
CA PRO A 27 -27.88 0.63 -33.70
C PRO A 27 -28.88 1.61 -34.31
N LYS A 28 -29.72 1.13 -35.25
CA LYS A 28 -30.86 1.91 -35.79
C LYS A 28 -32.11 1.87 -34.92
N VAL A 29 -32.10 1.11 -33.82
CA VAL A 29 -33.21 1.03 -32.87
C VAL A 29 -33.03 2.12 -31.82
N GLU A 30 -33.87 3.16 -31.90
CA GLU A 30 -33.86 4.37 -31.04
C GLU A 30 -33.58 4.09 -29.54
N SER A 31 -34.33 3.15 -28.95
CA SER A 31 -34.23 2.79 -27.53
C SER A 31 -32.91 2.12 -27.12
N VAL A 32 -32.13 1.64 -28.09
CA VAL A 32 -30.78 1.08 -27.91
C VAL A 32 -29.73 2.12 -28.30
N LEU A 33 -29.95 2.88 -29.38
CA LEU A 33 -29.10 3.98 -29.82
C LEU A 33 -28.87 5.00 -28.70
N LYS A 34 -29.95 5.47 -28.06
CA LYS A 34 -29.87 6.43 -26.94
C LYS A 34 -28.97 5.91 -25.81
N LYS A 35 -29.14 4.64 -25.41
CA LYS A 35 -28.31 4.00 -24.39
C LYS A 35 -26.85 3.89 -24.81
N TRP A 36 -26.55 3.64 -26.09
CA TRP A 36 -25.18 3.65 -26.59
C TRP A 36 -24.56 5.05 -26.55
N LEU A 37 -25.31 6.10 -26.86
CA LEU A 37 -24.83 7.50 -26.78
C LEU A 37 -24.57 7.93 -25.33
N ASP A 38 -25.49 7.63 -24.41
CA ASP A 38 -25.36 7.88 -22.96
C ASP A 38 -24.12 7.20 -22.33
N LEU A 39 -23.69 6.06 -22.91
CA LEU A 39 -22.52 5.28 -22.50
C LEU A 39 -21.23 5.71 -23.22
N VAL A 40 -21.31 6.13 -24.49
CA VAL A 40 -20.17 6.66 -25.26
C VAL A 40 -19.72 8.04 -24.75
N ARG A 41 -20.64 8.86 -24.22
CA ARG A 41 -20.38 10.15 -23.54
C ARG A 41 -19.57 11.17 -24.35
N ARG A 42 -19.72 11.15 -25.68
CA ARG A 42 -19.04 12.09 -26.57
C ARG A 42 -19.88 13.36 -26.77
N GLU A 43 -19.39 14.47 -26.26
CA GLU A 43 -20.01 15.79 -26.49
C GLU A 43 -20.09 16.12 -27.99
N GLY A 44 -21.16 16.79 -28.40
CA GLY A 44 -21.43 17.17 -29.79
C GLY A 44 -21.86 16.04 -30.74
N LEU A 45 -21.95 14.78 -30.27
CA LEU A 45 -22.38 13.65 -31.11
C LEU A 45 -23.92 13.53 -31.14
N ASN A 46 -24.55 14.24 -32.07
CA ASN A 46 -25.96 14.02 -32.44
C ASN A 46 -26.05 13.07 -33.64
N VAL A 47 -26.96 12.09 -33.62
CA VAL A 47 -27.11 11.06 -34.67
C VAL A 47 -28.58 10.63 -34.76
N ASP A 48 -29.23 10.86 -35.91
CA ASP A 48 -30.55 10.27 -36.20
C ASP A 48 -30.37 8.80 -36.65
N PRO A 49 -31.11 7.80 -36.09
CA PRO A 49 -31.03 6.41 -36.52
C PRO A 49 -31.46 6.14 -37.98
N ARG A 50 -32.14 7.10 -38.62
CA ARG A 50 -32.54 7.09 -40.04
C ARG A 50 -31.39 7.47 -40.97
N GLU A 51 -30.46 8.30 -40.49
CA GLU A 51 -29.32 8.79 -41.26
C GLU A 51 -28.18 7.76 -41.42
N ASP A 52 -27.19 8.10 -42.24
CA ASP A 52 -26.04 7.25 -42.55
C ASP A 52 -24.95 7.30 -41.48
N ASN A 53 -25.15 6.54 -40.41
CA ASN A 53 -24.18 6.43 -39.32
C ASN A 53 -22.94 5.57 -39.64
N ARG A 54 -22.64 5.24 -40.92
CA ARG A 54 -21.60 4.26 -41.31
C ARG A 54 -20.21 4.46 -40.70
N HIS A 55 -19.85 5.69 -40.34
CA HIS A 55 -18.57 6.07 -39.72
C HIS A 55 -18.61 6.11 -38.18
N ASN A 56 -19.80 6.18 -37.57
CA ASN A 56 -19.98 6.20 -36.12
C ASN A 56 -19.94 4.77 -35.56
N VAL A 57 -18.76 4.34 -35.12
CA VAL A 57 -18.51 2.96 -34.70
C VAL A 57 -17.87 2.83 -33.33
N VAL A 58 -18.31 1.84 -32.56
CA VAL A 58 -17.72 1.43 -31.27
C VAL A 58 -16.95 0.13 -31.49
N CYS A 59 -15.74 0.04 -30.93
CA CYS A 59 -14.88 -1.13 -31.12
C CYS A 59 -15.14 -2.25 -30.08
N SER A 60 -14.81 -3.50 -30.45
CA SER A 60 -15.07 -4.72 -29.66
C SER A 60 -14.66 -4.65 -28.19
N LYS A 61 -13.60 -3.89 -27.89
CA LYS A 61 -13.07 -3.63 -26.54
C LYS A 61 -14.10 -3.18 -25.50
N HIS A 62 -15.18 -2.54 -25.94
CA HIS A 62 -16.20 -1.94 -25.08
C HIS A 62 -17.37 -2.89 -24.73
N PHE A 63 -17.40 -4.09 -25.28
CA PHE A 63 -18.47 -5.08 -25.08
C PHE A 63 -17.97 -6.27 -24.26
N VAL A 64 -18.83 -6.84 -23.41
CA VAL A 64 -18.55 -8.02 -22.57
C VAL A 64 -18.09 -9.19 -23.45
N ASP A 65 -18.88 -9.51 -24.48
CA ASP A 65 -18.66 -10.65 -25.35
C ASP A 65 -17.80 -10.30 -26.59
N GLY A 66 -17.10 -9.15 -26.55
CA GLY A 66 -16.39 -8.58 -27.71
C GLY A 66 -17.29 -8.11 -28.87
N CYS A 67 -18.60 -8.26 -28.74
CA CYS A 67 -19.64 -7.79 -29.66
C CYS A 67 -20.95 -7.51 -28.89
N PRO A 68 -21.92 -6.79 -29.48
CA PRO A 68 -23.27 -6.72 -28.92
C PRO A 68 -23.97 -8.08 -29.08
N THR A 69 -24.43 -8.66 -27.98
CA THR A 69 -25.21 -9.92 -27.96
C THR A 69 -26.65 -9.65 -27.49
N PHE A 70 -27.50 -10.68 -27.44
CA PHE A 70 -28.86 -10.54 -26.90
C PHE A 70 -28.84 -10.26 -25.38
N GLU A 71 -27.92 -10.88 -24.64
CA GLU A 71 -27.73 -10.69 -23.20
C GLU A 71 -26.96 -9.41 -22.89
N HIS A 72 -25.95 -9.07 -23.69
CA HIS A 72 -25.10 -7.87 -23.54
C HIS A 72 -25.16 -6.94 -24.78
N PRO A 73 -26.31 -6.31 -25.09
CA PRO A 73 -26.49 -5.48 -26.29
C PRO A 73 -25.87 -4.08 -26.20
N LEU A 74 -25.18 -3.75 -25.11
CA LEU A 74 -24.66 -2.40 -24.82
C LEU A 74 -23.13 -2.42 -24.68
N PRO A 75 -22.41 -1.40 -25.19
CA PRO A 75 -21.02 -1.19 -24.84
C PRO A 75 -20.97 -0.70 -23.40
N THR A 76 -20.53 -1.54 -22.47
CA THR A 76 -20.49 -1.23 -21.02
C THR A 76 -19.08 -1.03 -20.48
N LEU A 77 -18.03 -1.31 -21.25
CA LEU A 77 -16.67 -1.43 -20.72
C LEU A 77 -15.81 -0.19 -21.06
N PHE A 78 -15.62 0.72 -20.08
CA PHE A 78 -14.89 1.98 -20.29
C PHE A 78 -13.95 2.34 -19.13
N SER A 79 -13.04 3.29 -19.37
CA SER A 79 -12.16 3.87 -18.34
C SER A 79 -12.94 4.40 -17.12
N TYR A 80 -14.07 5.07 -17.36
CA TYR A 80 -14.84 5.77 -16.33
C TYR A 80 -15.61 4.86 -15.36
N ASN A 81 -15.85 3.58 -15.68
CA ASN A 81 -16.49 2.61 -14.77
C ASN A 81 -15.50 1.58 -14.19
N ASN A 82 -14.22 1.94 -14.10
CA ASN A 82 -13.11 1.16 -13.57
C ASN A 82 -12.70 -0.08 -14.39
N TYR A 83 -13.30 -0.32 -15.56
CA TYR A 83 -12.81 -1.37 -16.45
C TYR A 83 -11.41 -1.05 -16.97
N LYS A 84 -10.55 -2.07 -16.98
CA LYS A 84 -9.17 -1.98 -17.47
C LYS A 84 -8.89 -3.19 -18.34
N GLN A 85 -8.53 -2.92 -19.59
CA GLN A 85 -8.11 -3.98 -20.50
C GLN A 85 -6.72 -4.49 -20.13
N ASN A 86 -6.60 -5.82 -19.99
CA ASN A 86 -5.30 -6.47 -20.11
C ASN A 86 -4.81 -6.28 -21.55
N THR A 87 -3.86 -5.38 -21.74
CA THR A 87 -3.10 -5.25 -22.99
C THR A 87 -1.88 -6.16 -22.91
N PRO A 88 -1.79 -7.24 -23.71
CA PRO A 88 -0.60 -8.08 -23.70
C PRO A 88 0.59 -7.26 -24.21
N ARG A 89 1.59 -7.04 -23.34
CA ARG A 89 2.84 -6.41 -23.74
C ARG A 89 3.60 -7.39 -24.64
N LYS A 90 3.43 -7.27 -25.96
CA LYS A 90 4.11 -8.11 -26.96
C LYS A 90 5.64 -7.97 -26.84
N THR A 91 6.26 -8.84 -26.04
CA THR A 91 7.66 -9.22 -26.22
C THR A 91 7.78 -9.97 -27.54
N LYS A 92 8.80 -9.66 -28.34
CA LYS A 92 9.16 -10.51 -29.48
C LYS A 92 9.76 -11.80 -28.90
N ASN A 93 9.05 -12.93 -29.04
CA ASN A 93 9.54 -14.31 -29.21
C ASN A 93 8.52 -15.33 -28.66
N SER A 94 7.81 -16.01 -29.57
CA SER A 94 7.32 -17.40 -29.48
C SER A 94 6.45 -17.71 -30.70
N HIS A 95 6.50 -18.95 -31.18
CA HIS A 95 5.67 -19.42 -32.30
C HIS A 95 4.37 -20.09 -31.80
N GLN A 96 3.31 -19.90 -32.60
CA GLN A 96 2.19 -20.82 -32.90
C GLN A 96 1.71 -21.86 -31.85
N GLY A 97 0.40 -21.81 -31.58
CA GLY A 97 -0.40 -22.96 -31.12
C GLY A 97 -0.70 -22.98 -29.61
N ARG A 98 -1.83 -23.56 -29.15
CA ARG A 98 -2.98 -24.16 -29.87
C ARG A 98 -4.26 -23.99 -29.03
N THR A 99 -5.42 -24.12 -29.65
CA THR A 99 -6.76 -23.92 -29.04
C THR A 99 -7.28 -25.14 -28.28
N THR A 100 -7.79 -24.92 -27.06
CA THR A 100 -8.84 -25.68 -26.30
C THR A 100 -8.94 -25.05 -24.90
N GLU A 101 -10.05 -25.02 -24.17
CA GLU A 101 -11.48 -24.99 -24.52
C GLU A 101 -12.24 -24.49 -23.28
N ASN A 102 -13.48 -23.99 -23.43
CA ASN A 102 -14.25 -23.52 -22.27
C ASN A 102 -14.90 -24.68 -21.51
N ASN A 103 -15.00 -24.57 -20.19
CA ASN A 103 -16.22 -24.97 -19.50
C ASN A 103 -16.45 -24.12 -18.24
N CYS A 104 -17.69 -23.65 -18.06
CA CYS A 104 -18.12 -22.84 -16.94
C CYS A 104 -19.39 -23.47 -16.36
N THR A 105 -19.38 -23.79 -15.07
CA THR A 105 -20.57 -24.21 -14.33
C THR A 105 -20.74 -23.31 -13.12
N THR A 106 -21.71 -22.39 -13.25
CA THR A 106 -22.67 -21.97 -12.22
C THR A 106 -22.27 -22.06 -10.74
N ASN A 107 -22.39 -20.94 -10.03
CA ASN A 107 -23.41 -20.80 -8.98
C ASN A 107 -23.50 -19.35 -8.45
N GLU A 108 -24.68 -19.00 -7.92
CA GLU A 108 -25.00 -17.65 -7.44
C GLU A 108 -24.31 -17.29 -6.11
N PRO A 109 -23.99 -16.01 -5.85
CA PRO A 109 -23.28 -15.57 -4.66
C PRO A 109 -24.19 -15.49 -3.42
N THR A 110 -24.39 -16.61 -2.72
CA THR A 110 -24.99 -16.61 -1.38
C THR A 110 -23.96 -16.24 -0.29
N PRO A 111 -24.32 -15.41 0.73
CA PRO A 111 -23.37 -14.88 1.70
C PRO A 111 -22.98 -15.93 2.76
N LYS A 112 -21.89 -16.66 2.52
CA LYS A 112 -21.37 -17.68 3.45
C LYS A 112 -20.68 -17.05 4.67
N LYS A 113 -21.11 -17.46 5.87
CA LYS A 113 -20.52 -17.05 7.16
C LYS A 113 -19.09 -17.59 7.29
N VAL A 114 -18.16 -16.76 7.74
CA VAL A 114 -16.79 -17.19 8.09
C VAL A 114 -16.86 -18.10 9.32
N LYS A 115 -16.29 -19.30 9.22
CA LYS A 115 -15.89 -20.12 10.38
C LYS A 115 -14.37 -20.02 10.54
N LEU A 116 -13.92 -19.89 11.79
CA LEU A 116 -12.50 -19.98 12.15
C LEU A 116 -12.08 -21.45 12.19
N VAL A 117 -10.86 -21.75 11.73
CA VAL A 117 -10.19 -23.03 11.94
C VAL A 117 -9.00 -22.80 12.87
N LYS A 118 -8.79 -23.71 13.81
CA LYS A 118 -7.71 -23.69 14.80
C LYS A 118 -6.82 -24.91 14.55
N CYS A 119 -5.50 -24.75 14.66
CA CYS A 119 -4.55 -25.87 14.70
C CYS A 119 -3.71 -25.80 15.98
N ASN A 120 -3.22 -26.95 16.46
CA ASN A 120 -2.78 -27.10 17.85
C ASN A 120 -1.28 -26.91 18.06
N SER A 121 -0.87 -25.67 18.32
CA SER A 121 0.12 -25.32 19.35
C SER A 121 0.00 -23.83 19.69
N GLU A 122 0.56 -23.37 20.81
CA GLU A 122 0.25 -22.05 21.38
C GLU A 122 0.97 -20.84 20.72
N LYS A 123 1.18 -20.87 19.40
CA LYS A 123 1.74 -19.74 18.64
C LYS A 123 0.90 -19.44 17.40
N TRP A 124 0.48 -18.18 17.28
CA TRP A 124 -0.28 -17.68 16.12
C TRP A 124 0.67 -17.23 15.01
N TYR A 125 0.49 -17.77 13.80
CA TYR A 125 1.15 -17.33 12.57
C TYR A 125 0.07 -17.05 11.50
N PRO A 126 0.14 -15.94 10.74
CA PRO A 126 -0.91 -15.57 9.79
C PRO A 126 -0.76 -16.26 8.42
N TYR A 127 -1.63 -17.23 8.10
CA TYR A 127 -1.78 -17.83 6.76
C TYR A 127 -3.19 -18.47 6.58
N VAL A 128 -3.44 -19.09 5.41
CA VAL A 128 -4.49 -20.03 4.96
C VAL A 128 -5.44 -19.43 3.90
N SER A 129 -5.65 -20.02 2.71
CA SER A 129 -4.85 -21.01 1.96
C SER A 129 -5.29 -21.09 0.48
N GLY A 130 -4.32 -21.10 -0.43
CA GLY A 130 -4.27 -22.03 -1.58
C GLY A 130 -5.16 -21.82 -2.82
N GLU A 131 -4.89 -22.49 -3.95
CA GLU A 131 -3.61 -23.08 -4.41
C GLU A 131 -3.69 -23.51 -5.89
N ILE A 132 -2.61 -23.33 -6.66
CA ILE A 132 -2.09 -24.23 -7.72
C ILE A 132 -0.56 -23.96 -7.80
N GLU A 133 0.29 -24.92 -7.39
CA GLU A 133 1.74 -25.02 -7.75
C GLU A 133 1.87 -25.91 -9.02
N ILE A 134 3.00 -26.10 -9.72
CA ILE A 134 4.44 -25.90 -9.44
C ILE A 134 5.13 -25.54 -10.80
N SER A 135 6.37 -25.06 -10.96
CA SER A 135 7.54 -24.95 -10.08
C SER A 135 8.46 -23.78 -10.48
N ASP A 136 9.25 -23.27 -9.54
CA ASP A 136 10.62 -22.81 -9.80
C ASP A 136 11.62 -23.89 -9.35
N SER A 137 12.76 -24.04 -10.03
CA SER A 137 14.08 -24.04 -9.35
C SER A 137 15.25 -24.15 -10.34
N CYS A 138 16.01 -23.06 -10.48
CA CYS A 138 17.45 -23.15 -10.74
C CYS A 138 18.15 -23.12 -9.36
N THR A 139 19.19 -23.92 -9.17
CA THR A 139 20.16 -23.74 -8.07
C THR A 139 21.56 -24.07 -8.56
N ASP A 140 22.51 -23.22 -8.20
CA ASP A 140 23.93 -23.32 -8.53
C ASP A 140 24.64 -24.41 -7.69
N GLU A 141 25.85 -24.85 -8.09
CA GLU A 141 27.10 -24.45 -7.41
C GLU A 141 28.39 -25.14 -7.92
N ASN A 142 29.48 -24.34 -7.93
CA ASN A 142 30.88 -24.65 -7.58
C ASN A 142 31.69 -25.85 -8.13
N ASN A 143 32.67 -25.50 -8.99
CA ASN A 143 34.11 -25.79 -8.92
C ASN A 143 34.75 -27.20 -9.10
N ASN A 144 35.84 -27.17 -9.88
CA ASN A 144 37.05 -28.01 -9.85
C ASN A 144 36.98 -29.54 -10.12
N GLY A 145 37.39 -29.91 -11.34
CA GLY A 145 37.97 -31.21 -11.69
C GLY A 145 39.02 -31.04 -12.81
N ARG A 146 40.08 -31.85 -12.83
CA ARG A 146 41.21 -31.71 -13.79
C ARG A 146 41.76 -33.10 -14.18
N VAL A 147 42.35 -33.17 -15.39
CA VAL A 147 43.19 -34.27 -15.98
C VAL A 147 42.46 -35.28 -16.89
N ALA A 148 43.06 -35.49 -18.08
CA ALA A 148 42.84 -36.52 -19.13
C ALA A 148 41.48 -36.58 -19.87
N GLY A 149 41.42 -36.88 -21.17
CA GLY A 149 42.49 -36.93 -22.18
C GLY A 149 42.15 -37.69 -23.49
N VAL A 150 42.75 -37.27 -24.61
CA VAL A 150 42.83 -37.94 -25.94
C VAL A 150 41.56 -37.91 -26.84
N GLY A 151 41.77 -37.72 -28.16
CA GLY A 151 40.75 -37.61 -29.24
C GLY A 151 40.77 -36.19 -29.85
N SER A 152 41.34 -35.91 -31.04
CA SER A 152 41.00 -36.40 -32.40
C SER A 152 39.57 -35.94 -32.81
N GLU A 153 39.34 -35.14 -33.85
CA GLU A 153 40.17 -34.76 -35.02
C GLU A 153 40.38 -33.23 -35.17
N PHE A 154 41.11 -32.79 -36.21
CA PHE A 154 41.59 -31.39 -36.35
C PHE A 154 41.17 -30.76 -37.71
N GLU A 155 39.92 -30.33 -37.85
CA GLU A 155 39.50 -29.48 -38.98
C GLU A 155 39.72 -27.99 -38.67
N MET A 156 40.77 -27.41 -39.27
CA MET A 156 40.99 -25.97 -39.26
C MET A 156 40.07 -25.28 -40.29
N VAL A 157 38.87 -24.89 -39.88
CA VAL A 157 38.09 -23.89 -40.62
C VAL A 157 38.86 -22.56 -40.55
N GLN A 158 39.50 -22.19 -41.66
CA GLN A 158 40.41 -21.06 -41.78
C GLN A 158 39.66 -19.73 -41.89
N ASP A 159 38.91 -19.36 -40.85
CA ASP A 159 38.37 -18.00 -40.74
C ASP A 159 39.52 -17.00 -40.48
N HIS A 160 39.34 -15.78 -40.98
CA HIS A 160 40.27 -14.64 -40.97
C HIS A 160 41.37 -14.70 -42.04
N ASN A 161 40.99 -14.33 -43.26
CA ASN A 161 41.89 -14.15 -44.39
C ASN A 161 42.71 -12.84 -44.25
N TYR A 162 43.91 -12.92 -43.67
CA TYR A 162 44.81 -11.78 -43.44
C TYR A 162 45.55 -11.25 -44.69
N THR A 163 45.18 -11.64 -45.91
CA THR A 163 45.84 -11.15 -47.14
C THR A 163 45.56 -9.66 -47.41
N CYS A 164 46.57 -8.81 -47.19
CA CYS A 164 46.56 -7.42 -47.65
C CYS A 164 46.36 -7.35 -49.17
N HIS A 165 45.24 -6.78 -49.63
CA HIS A 165 44.86 -6.74 -51.05
C HIS A 165 45.48 -5.59 -51.86
N ASN A 166 46.53 -4.92 -51.35
CA ASN A 166 47.26 -3.90 -52.11
C ASN A 166 48.73 -3.76 -51.66
N PRO A 167 49.70 -4.39 -52.35
CA PRO A 167 51.12 -4.30 -52.02
C PRO A 167 51.74 -2.88 -52.09
N SER A 168 51.02 -1.93 -52.70
CA SER A 168 51.45 -0.54 -52.91
C SER A 168 50.94 0.43 -51.84
N LEU A 169 50.03 0.02 -50.95
CA LEU A 169 49.75 0.78 -49.73
C LEU A 169 50.90 0.55 -48.76
N LYS A 170 51.58 1.63 -48.35
CA LYS A 170 52.69 1.59 -47.39
C LYS A 170 52.34 0.67 -46.21
N TYR A 171 53.10 -0.40 -46.06
CA TYR A 171 53.30 -0.98 -44.73
C TYR A 171 53.76 0.15 -43.82
N CYS A 172 53.11 0.34 -42.67
CA CYS A 172 53.73 1.14 -41.62
C CYS A 172 55.08 0.50 -41.32
N LYS A 173 56.12 1.31 -41.23
CA LYS A 173 57.43 0.79 -40.87
C LYS A 173 57.35 0.17 -39.48
N GLU A 174 58.24 -0.79 -39.21
CA GLU A 174 58.39 -1.35 -37.85
C GLU A 174 58.68 -0.24 -36.83
N GLU A 175 59.47 0.77 -37.23
CA GLU A 175 59.66 2.06 -36.56
C GLU A 175 58.33 2.76 -36.18
N GLU A 176 57.43 2.99 -37.16
CA GLU A 176 56.13 3.65 -36.94
C GLU A 176 55.17 2.83 -36.07
N LEU A 177 55.30 1.49 -36.08
CA LEU A 177 54.52 0.61 -35.20
C LEU A 177 55.03 0.64 -33.76
N VAL A 178 56.35 0.66 -33.55
CA VAL A 178 56.98 0.81 -32.23
C VAL A 178 56.64 2.18 -31.63
N ASP A 179 56.79 3.27 -32.40
CA ASP A 179 56.39 4.61 -31.96
C ASP A 179 54.92 4.65 -31.53
N ARG A 180 54.03 4.01 -32.31
CA ARG A 180 52.59 3.97 -32.00
C ARG A 180 52.27 3.12 -30.77
N ILE A 181 53.01 2.05 -30.51
CA ILE A 181 52.90 1.27 -29.28
C ILE A 181 53.36 2.11 -28.08
N ILE A 182 54.48 2.84 -28.19
CA ILE A 182 54.99 3.73 -27.14
C ILE A 182 53.95 4.81 -26.81
N VAL A 183 53.36 5.46 -27.83
CA VAL A 183 52.30 6.48 -27.64
C VAL A 183 51.08 5.89 -26.92
N LEU A 184 50.57 4.74 -27.38
CA LEU A 184 49.42 4.08 -26.75
C LEU A 184 49.72 3.61 -25.32
N GLU A 185 50.95 3.17 -25.04
CA GLU A 185 51.39 2.86 -23.68
C GLU A 185 51.43 4.09 -22.78
N THR A 186 51.91 5.24 -23.27
CA THR A 186 51.90 6.50 -22.50
C THR A 186 50.48 6.98 -22.24
N GLU A 187 49.60 6.97 -23.25
CA GLU A 187 48.18 7.32 -23.11
C GLU A 187 47.48 6.39 -22.10
N CYS A 188 47.74 5.07 -22.15
CA CYS A 188 47.19 4.12 -21.18
C CYS A 188 47.68 4.40 -19.74
N LYS A 189 48.95 4.80 -19.56
CA LYS A 189 49.52 5.15 -18.23
C LYS A 189 48.92 6.47 -17.70
N GLU A 190 48.69 7.46 -18.57
CA GLU A 190 48.03 8.71 -18.21
C GLU A 190 46.55 8.50 -17.85
N LEU A 191 45.79 7.77 -18.66
CA LEU A 191 44.38 7.43 -18.39
C LEU A 191 44.19 6.63 -17.09
N HIS A 192 45.15 5.77 -16.71
CA HIS A 192 45.15 5.10 -15.41
C HIS A 192 45.45 6.07 -14.25
N SER A 193 46.38 6.99 -14.44
CA SER A 193 46.71 8.04 -13.46
C SER A 193 45.51 8.98 -13.22
N GLU A 194 44.81 9.39 -14.29
CA GLU A 194 43.59 10.19 -14.21
C GLU A 194 42.45 9.40 -13.55
N ASN A 195 42.20 8.16 -13.97
CA ASN A 195 41.18 7.31 -13.32
C ASN A 195 41.43 7.14 -11.82
N LYS A 196 42.69 7.04 -11.39
CA LYS A 196 43.05 6.99 -9.97
C LYS A 196 42.69 8.31 -9.27
N LYS A 197 43.09 9.46 -9.82
CA LYS A 197 42.75 10.79 -9.27
C LYS A 197 41.25 11.01 -9.17
N LEU A 198 40.49 10.68 -10.23
CA LEU A 198 39.03 10.80 -10.27
C LEU A 198 38.34 9.88 -9.25
N ARG A 199 38.88 8.69 -8.95
CA ARG A 199 38.37 7.82 -7.88
C ARG A 199 38.64 8.42 -6.50
N GLU A 200 39.88 8.85 -6.23
CA GLU A 200 40.24 9.50 -4.96
C GLU A 200 39.43 10.79 -4.73
N GLU A 201 39.15 11.56 -5.78
CA GLU A 201 38.30 12.75 -5.70
C GLU A 201 36.83 12.39 -5.48
N ASN A 202 36.29 11.37 -6.13
CA ASN A 202 34.94 10.87 -5.84
C ASN A 202 34.80 10.38 -4.39
N GLU A 203 35.81 9.68 -3.85
CA GLU A 203 35.82 9.28 -2.43
C GLU A 203 35.88 10.50 -1.50
N LYS A 204 36.73 11.50 -1.79
CA LYS A 204 36.78 12.77 -1.05
C LYS A 204 35.45 13.53 -1.13
N LEU A 205 34.78 13.56 -2.29
CA LEU A 205 33.47 14.19 -2.47
C LEU A 205 32.35 13.42 -1.75
N LEU A 206 32.40 12.08 -1.74
CA LEU A 206 31.46 11.24 -0.99
C LEU A 206 31.64 11.39 0.53
N ALA A 207 32.87 11.53 1.03
CA ALA A 207 33.15 11.80 2.44
C ALA A 207 32.82 13.25 2.85
N ARG A 208 33.06 14.23 1.97
CA ARG A 208 32.76 15.65 2.19
C ARG A 208 31.28 15.98 2.03
N LYS A 209 30.52 15.12 1.36
CA LYS A 209 29.05 15.13 1.34
C LYS A 209 28.52 14.75 2.72
N VAL A 210 28.41 15.74 3.61
CA VAL A 210 27.69 15.62 4.88
C VAL A 210 26.32 15.01 4.60
N ASN A 211 26.16 13.75 4.96
CA ASN A 211 24.91 13.05 4.75
C ASN A 211 23.94 13.55 5.82
N LEU A 212 23.12 14.56 5.45
CA LEU A 212 22.15 15.23 6.33
C LEU A 212 21.35 14.24 7.18
N ARG A 213 21.00 13.10 6.57
CA ARG A 213 20.34 11.95 7.18
C ARG A 213 21.12 11.34 8.36
N ASP A 214 22.44 11.19 8.24
CA ASP A 214 23.28 10.52 9.23
C ASP A 214 23.60 11.46 10.41
N GLU A 215 23.79 12.75 10.14
CA GLU A 215 23.86 13.79 11.17
C GLU A 215 22.52 13.95 11.91
N LEU A 216 21.39 13.92 11.18
CA LEU A 216 20.04 13.90 11.74
C LEU A 216 19.85 12.68 12.65
N LEU A 217 20.21 11.47 12.20
CA LEU A 217 20.10 10.25 12.99
C LEU A 217 20.95 10.34 14.27
N LYS A 218 22.18 10.86 14.17
CA LYS A 218 23.04 11.11 15.35
C LYS A 218 22.35 12.04 16.36
N LYS A 219 21.78 13.17 15.92
CA LYS A 219 21.08 14.13 16.79
C LYS A 219 19.75 13.61 17.34
N VAL A 220 19.01 12.83 16.56
CA VAL A 220 17.72 12.23 16.97
C VAL A 220 17.91 11.16 18.04
N LEU A 221 19.01 10.41 17.98
CA LEU A 221 19.30 9.27 18.86
C LEU A 221 20.33 9.57 19.97
N GLN A 222 20.75 10.83 20.14
CA GLN A 222 21.79 11.22 21.10
C GLN A 222 21.39 11.08 22.59
N SER A 223 20.09 11.17 22.91
CA SER A 223 19.60 11.20 24.29
C SER A 223 18.12 10.80 24.43
N ASP A 224 17.68 10.54 25.66
CA ASP A 224 16.29 10.22 26.00
C ASP A 224 15.35 11.39 25.68
N GLU A 225 15.75 12.64 25.96
CA GLU A 225 14.98 13.84 25.61
C GLU A 225 14.81 13.96 24.09
N SER A 226 15.87 13.65 23.35
CA SER A 226 15.90 13.71 21.88
C SER A 226 14.95 12.67 21.30
N ILE A 227 14.99 11.43 21.78
CA ILE A 227 14.07 10.36 21.36
C ILE A 227 12.62 10.66 21.77
N LYS A 228 12.39 11.21 22.96
CA LYS A 228 11.07 11.62 23.45
C LYS A 228 10.49 12.82 22.67
N HIS A 229 11.35 13.72 22.20
CA HIS A 229 10.98 14.81 21.30
C HIS A 229 10.64 14.27 19.90
N PHE A 230 11.63 13.70 19.21
CA PHE A 230 11.55 13.34 17.79
C PHE A 230 10.73 12.09 17.50
N LEU A 231 10.76 11.06 18.37
CA LEU A 231 10.13 9.76 18.14
C LEU A 231 8.92 9.50 19.04
N GLY A 232 8.80 10.22 20.17
CA GLY A 232 7.71 10.04 21.14
C GLY A 232 7.85 8.79 22.01
N LEU A 233 9.02 8.13 21.97
CA LEU A 233 9.35 6.97 22.79
C LEU A 233 9.96 7.42 24.13
N PRO A 234 9.87 6.63 25.21
CA PRO A 234 10.26 7.11 26.55
C PRO A 234 11.77 7.24 26.77
N SER A 235 12.59 6.43 26.10
CA SER A 235 14.07 6.41 26.26
C SER A 235 14.79 5.71 25.10
N VAL A 236 16.11 5.90 25.02
CA VAL A 236 17.06 5.15 24.17
C VAL A 236 16.94 3.65 24.46
N CYS A 237 16.88 3.26 25.74
CA CYS A 237 16.76 1.85 26.14
C CYS A 237 15.45 1.21 25.67
N PHE A 238 14.34 1.96 25.66
CA PHE A 238 13.09 1.47 25.07
C PHE A 238 13.18 1.40 23.54
N PHE A 239 13.79 2.38 22.88
CA PHE A 239 13.98 2.40 21.43
C PHE A 239 14.82 1.20 20.94
N THR A 240 15.92 0.88 21.60
CA THR A 240 16.77 -0.28 21.25
C THR A 240 16.05 -1.60 21.51
N PHE A 241 15.41 -1.76 22.68
CA PHE A 241 14.57 -2.92 22.99
C PHE A 241 13.46 -3.12 21.95
N PHE A 242 12.75 -2.06 21.56
CA PHE A 242 11.63 -2.16 20.64
C PHE A 242 12.07 -2.46 19.20
N LEU A 243 13.22 -1.92 18.75
CA LEU A 243 13.83 -2.33 17.48
C LEU A 243 14.27 -3.80 17.50
N GLN A 244 14.88 -4.28 18.59
CA GLN A 244 15.24 -5.70 18.75
C GLN A 244 14.00 -6.61 18.72
N PHE A 245 12.93 -6.24 19.43
CA PHE A 245 11.64 -6.94 19.41
C PHE A 245 11.03 -7.01 18.00
N LEU A 246 11.09 -5.93 17.21
CA LEU A 246 10.57 -5.90 15.85
C LEU A 246 11.46 -6.63 14.82
N THR A 247 12.76 -6.82 15.11
CA THR A 247 13.76 -7.35 14.17
C THR A 247 13.41 -8.72 13.57
N PRO A 248 13.02 -9.77 14.33
CA PRO A 248 12.68 -11.07 13.76
C PRO A 248 11.52 -10.97 12.76
N PHE A 249 10.50 -10.18 13.07
CA PHE A 249 9.33 -9.97 12.19
C PHE A 249 9.68 -9.14 10.95
N TYR A 250 10.55 -8.14 11.09
CA TYR A 250 10.92 -7.22 10.00
C TYR A 250 11.63 -7.92 8.82
N SER A 251 12.37 -9.01 9.09
CA SER A 251 13.05 -9.81 8.07
C SER A 251 12.15 -10.18 6.88
N LYS A 252 10.92 -10.63 7.17
CA LYS A 252 9.92 -11.06 6.17
C LYS A 252 9.10 -9.89 5.59
N VAL A 253 9.25 -8.65 6.06
CA VAL A 253 8.44 -7.49 5.61
C VAL A 253 8.81 -7.06 4.19
N SER A 254 7.84 -7.13 3.28
CA SER A 254 7.94 -6.60 1.91
C SER A 254 7.11 -5.32 1.72
N PHE A 255 7.49 -4.47 0.76
CA PHE A 255 6.81 -3.19 0.53
C PHE A 255 5.33 -3.36 0.18
N TRP A 256 4.49 -2.54 0.80
CA TRP A 256 3.06 -2.48 0.54
C TRP A 256 2.77 -2.00 -0.90
N LYS A 257 1.96 -2.78 -1.62
CA LYS A 257 1.51 -2.51 -3.01
C LYS A 257 0.01 -2.22 -3.11
N GLY A 258 -0.66 -2.00 -1.98
CA GLY A 258 -2.11 -1.88 -1.87
C GLY A 258 -2.80 -3.19 -1.44
N ALA A 259 -4.06 -3.06 -1.00
CA ALA A 259 -4.92 -4.19 -0.66
C ALA A 259 -5.08 -5.14 -1.85
N GLY A 260 -5.12 -6.45 -1.59
CA GLY A 260 -5.16 -7.50 -2.63
C GLY A 260 -3.88 -7.65 -3.47
N ARG A 261 -2.86 -6.80 -3.29
CA ARG A 261 -1.58 -6.84 -4.03
C ARG A 261 -0.35 -7.09 -3.16
N SER A 262 -0.56 -7.23 -1.85
CA SER A 262 0.46 -7.51 -0.84
C SER A 262 0.14 -8.81 -0.12
N GLY A 263 -0.14 -9.87 -0.90
CA GLY A 263 -0.25 -11.23 -0.37
C GLY A 263 1.10 -11.78 0.09
N SER A 264 1.05 -12.97 0.68
CA SER A 264 2.24 -13.77 0.96
C SER A 264 2.99 -14.15 -0.33
N LYS A 265 4.23 -14.62 -0.18
CA LYS A 265 5.14 -14.93 -1.28
C LYS A 265 5.94 -16.17 -0.93
N ASN A 266 6.23 -16.96 -1.96
CA ASN A 266 6.90 -18.26 -1.85
C ASN A 266 8.18 -18.21 -0.98
N TRP A 267 9.00 -17.15 -1.09
CA TRP A 267 10.22 -16.99 -0.27
C TRP A 267 9.95 -16.71 1.23
N GLN A 268 8.81 -16.10 1.59
CA GLN A 268 8.43 -15.82 2.98
C GLN A 268 7.97 -17.11 3.69
N GLU A 269 7.34 -18.01 2.93
CA GLU A 269 6.82 -19.31 3.35
C GLU A 269 7.91 -20.38 3.38
N LYS A 270 8.72 -20.48 2.32
CA LYS A 270 9.86 -21.43 2.18
C LYS A 270 11.14 -20.96 2.88
N GLU A 271 11.07 -19.91 3.71
CA GLU A 271 12.18 -19.25 4.45
C GLU A 271 13.42 -18.87 3.62
N GLN A 272 13.26 -18.67 2.31
CA GLN A 272 14.35 -18.35 1.38
C GLN A 272 14.81 -16.90 1.50
N GLN A 273 16.02 -16.61 0.99
CA GLN A 273 16.48 -15.22 0.88
C GLN A 273 15.53 -14.37 0.02
N LYS A 274 15.28 -13.16 0.49
CA LYS A 274 14.35 -12.21 -0.13
C LYS A 274 14.83 -11.75 -1.52
N PRO A 275 14.13 -12.10 -2.62
CA PRO A 275 14.57 -11.76 -3.96
C PRO A 275 14.42 -10.28 -4.30
N GLY A 276 15.34 -9.77 -5.12
CA GLY A 276 15.34 -8.41 -5.65
C GLY A 276 16.31 -7.46 -4.96
N LYS A 277 16.26 -6.17 -5.33
CA LYS A 277 17.21 -5.15 -4.86
C LYS A 277 17.12 -4.96 -3.33
N LYS A 278 18.28 -4.98 -2.66
CA LYS A 278 18.41 -4.64 -1.23
C LYS A 278 17.72 -3.30 -0.93
N ARG A 279 17.10 -3.18 0.26
CA ARG A 279 16.44 -1.93 0.71
C ARG A 279 17.46 -0.79 0.70
N LYS A 280 17.02 0.43 0.33
CA LYS A 280 17.86 1.64 0.36
C LYS A 280 18.26 2.03 1.79
N PHE A 281 17.40 1.73 2.76
CA PHE A 281 17.56 2.10 4.15
C PHE A 281 17.65 0.87 5.07
N THR A 282 18.32 1.04 6.21
CA THR A 282 18.33 0.06 7.30
C THR A 282 16.99 0.06 8.05
N MET A 283 16.72 -0.99 8.83
CA MET A 283 15.51 -1.05 9.66
C MET A 283 15.40 0.16 10.62
N LEU A 284 16.51 0.58 11.22
CA LEU A 284 16.59 1.72 12.13
C LEU A 284 16.26 3.03 11.40
N GLU A 285 16.82 3.24 10.21
CA GLU A 285 16.56 4.42 9.38
C GLU A 285 15.10 4.51 8.95
N GLU A 286 14.50 3.40 8.50
CA GLU A 286 13.08 3.36 8.14
C GLU A 286 12.17 3.58 9.36
N PHE A 287 12.49 3.00 10.52
CA PHE A 287 11.72 3.17 11.74
C PHE A 287 11.76 4.61 12.27
N VAL A 288 12.95 5.24 12.32
CA VAL A 288 13.10 6.64 12.75
C VAL A 288 12.30 7.59 11.85
N LEU A 289 12.36 7.41 10.53
CA LEU A 289 11.55 8.18 9.57
C LEU A 289 10.05 8.09 9.86
N VAL A 290 9.55 6.89 10.18
CA VAL A 290 8.13 6.63 10.46
C VAL A 290 7.71 7.20 11.81
N MET A 291 8.53 7.03 12.85
CA MET A 291 8.26 7.57 14.18
C MET A 291 8.30 9.10 14.19
N MET A 292 9.27 9.72 13.50
CA MET A 292 9.28 11.19 13.29
C MET A 292 8.00 11.67 12.59
N LYS A 293 7.51 10.94 11.59
CA LYS A 293 6.25 11.28 10.92
C LYS A 293 5.04 11.22 11.87
N LEU A 294 4.94 10.16 12.68
CA LEU A 294 3.85 9.99 13.65
C LEU A 294 3.91 11.02 14.77
N ARG A 295 5.12 11.34 15.27
CA ARG A 295 5.33 12.20 16.43
C ARG A 295 5.22 13.69 16.12
N LEU A 296 5.77 14.12 14.98
CA LEU A 296 5.91 15.53 14.62
C LEU A 296 4.96 15.97 13.50
N GLY A 297 4.18 15.04 12.92
CA GLY A 297 3.21 15.35 11.85
C GLY A 297 3.85 15.74 10.50
N LEU A 298 5.17 15.59 10.35
CA LEU A 298 5.92 16.04 9.16
C LEU A 298 5.33 15.47 7.87
N ASP A 299 5.29 16.28 6.83
CA ASP A 299 4.78 15.85 5.52
C ASP A 299 5.78 14.93 4.78
N ASN A 300 5.34 14.37 3.65
CA ASN A 300 6.19 13.44 2.90
C ASN A 300 7.30 14.14 2.10
N PHE A 301 7.25 15.46 1.93
CA PHE A 301 8.24 16.26 1.21
C PHE A 301 9.40 16.62 2.14
N THR A 302 9.13 17.17 3.33
CA THR A 302 10.11 17.45 4.38
C THR A 302 10.92 16.20 4.73
N LEU A 303 10.24 15.06 4.95
CA LEU A 303 10.91 13.77 5.20
C LEU A 303 11.73 13.27 4.00
N SER A 304 11.34 13.61 2.77
CA SER A 304 12.11 13.22 1.58
C SER A 304 13.43 14.00 1.46
N VAL A 305 13.42 15.28 1.84
CA VAL A 305 14.63 16.12 1.94
C VAL A 305 15.53 15.64 3.07
N LEU A 306 14.98 15.51 4.29
CA LEU A 306 15.73 15.10 5.50
C LEU A 306 16.45 13.76 5.35
N PHE A 307 15.84 12.79 4.65
CA PHE A 307 16.40 11.46 4.44
C PHE A 307 17.04 11.27 3.04
N GLY A 308 17.20 12.33 2.24
CA GLY A 308 17.85 12.26 0.93
C GLY A 308 17.22 11.25 -0.03
N THR A 309 15.88 11.26 -0.16
CA THR A 309 15.11 10.25 -0.89
C THR A 309 13.89 10.84 -1.60
N SER A 310 13.10 10.04 -2.32
CA SER A 310 11.91 10.55 -3.01
C SER A 310 10.65 10.51 -2.14
N VAL A 311 9.74 11.46 -2.35
CA VAL A 311 8.41 11.53 -1.70
C VAL A 311 7.62 10.22 -1.84
N GLY A 312 7.73 9.57 -3.01
CA GLY A 312 7.13 8.25 -3.25
C GLY A 312 7.75 7.13 -2.40
N HIS A 313 9.05 7.19 -2.12
CA HIS A 313 9.70 6.25 -1.21
C HIS A 313 9.28 6.47 0.24
N VAL A 314 9.20 7.72 0.71
CA VAL A 314 8.66 8.08 2.04
C VAL A 314 7.23 7.55 2.20
N SER A 315 6.38 7.75 1.20
CA SER A 315 5.00 7.23 1.19
C SER A 315 4.96 5.70 1.23
N GLY A 316 5.77 5.03 0.41
CA GLY A 316 5.86 3.56 0.40
C GLY A 316 6.37 2.97 1.72
N LEU A 317 7.35 3.62 2.36
CA LEU A 317 7.86 3.27 3.67
C LEU A 317 6.78 3.40 4.74
N PHE A 318 6.15 4.58 4.86
CA PHE A 318 5.13 4.85 5.87
C PHE A 318 3.95 3.88 5.76
N ASN A 319 3.41 3.68 4.55
CA ASN A 319 2.32 2.72 4.35
C ASN A 319 2.73 1.26 4.66
N THR A 320 3.99 0.88 4.41
CA THR A 320 4.48 -0.46 4.78
C THR A 320 4.59 -0.61 6.29
N TRP A 321 5.20 0.36 6.97
CA TRP A 321 5.45 0.31 8.41
C TRP A 321 4.20 0.47 9.27
N ILE A 322 3.24 1.31 8.88
CA ILE A 322 1.98 1.44 9.64
C ILE A 322 1.17 0.14 9.61
N ASN A 323 1.10 -0.54 8.46
CA ASN A 323 0.44 -1.85 8.37
C ASN A 323 1.20 -2.94 9.15
N PHE A 324 2.54 -2.94 9.09
CA PHE A 324 3.40 -3.85 9.85
C PHE A 324 3.25 -3.66 11.38
N LEU A 325 3.39 -2.42 11.87
CA LEU A 325 3.24 -2.10 13.28
C LEU A 325 1.82 -2.39 13.77
N ALA A 326 0.78 -2.11 12.98
CA ALA A 326 -0.59 -2.46 13.33
C ALA A 326 -0.77 -3.96 13.57
N GLN A 327 -0.23 -4.83 12.70
CA GLN A 327 -0.32 -6.29 12.85
C GLN A 327 0.42 -6.81 14.09
N ILE A 328 1.62 -6.29 14.38
CA ILE A 328 2.39 -6.72 15.56
C ILE A 328 1.74 -6.20 16.87
N LEU A 329 1.25 -4.96 16.87
CA LEU A 329 0.72 -4.28 18.06
C LEU A 329 -0.78 -4.50 18.31
N GLU A 330 -1.54 -5.07 17.36
CA GLU A 330 -2.94 -5.49 17.56
C GLU A 330 -3.07 -6.36 18.83
N SER A 331 -2.08 -7.23 19.06
CA SER A 331 -2.01 -8.11 20.23
C SER A 331 -1.85 -7.39 21.58
N VAL A 332 -1.59 -6.08 21.61
CA VAL A 332 -1.45 -5.26 22.83
C VAL A 332 -2.80 -4.72 23.30
N ILE A 333 -3.69 -4.36 22.39
CA ILE A 333 -5.00 -3.78 22.72
C ILE A 333 -5.98 -4.93 22.97
N LYS A 334 -6.17 -5.29 24.25
CA LYS A 334 -7.04 -6.38 24.69
C LYS A 334 -7.97 -5.95 25.80
N TRP A 335 -9.18 -6.49 25.80
CA TRP A 335 -10.12 -6.30 26.90
C TRP A 335 -9.61 -7.00 28.17
N PRO A 336 -9.55 -6.30 29.33
CA PRO A 336 -9.05 -6.87 30.57
C PRO A 336 -10.16 -7.61 31.33
N SER A 337 -9.81 -8.72 31.99
CA SER A 337 -10.64 -9.28 33.07
C SER A 337 -10.75 -8.27 34.23
N SER A 338 -11.94 -8.08 34.82
CA SER A 338 -12.20 -7.06 35.85
C SER A 338 -11.26 -7.17 37.07
N ALA A 339 -10.78 -8.37 37.42
CA ALA A 339 -9.74 -8.58 38.45
C ALA A 339 -8.40 -7.90 38.12
N LYS A 340 -7.96 -7.92 36.84
CA LYS A 340 -6.76 -7.19 36.38
C LYS A 340 -6.98 -5.68 36.42
N VAL A 341 -8.19 -5.19 36.14
CA VAL A 341 -8.52 -3.76 36.28
C VAL A 341 -8.44 -3.36 37.74
N LYS A 342 -9.17 -4.04 38.64
CA LYS A 342 -9.19 -3.73 40.08
C LYS A 342 -7.80 -3.83 40.72
N LYS A 343 -6.93 -4.76 40.30
CA LYS A 343 -5.52 -4.82 40.71
C LYS A 343 -4.78 -3.51 40.37
N HIS A 344 -4.76 -3.11 39.09
CA HIS A 344 -3.95 -1.99 38.60
C HIS A 344 -4.67 -0.62 38.59
N MET A 345 -5.90 -0.54 39.11
CA MET A 345 -6.67 0.71 39.23
C MET A 345 -5.97 1.68 40.20
N PRO A 346 -5.80 2.97 39.85
CA PRO A 346 -5.21 3.98 40.76
C PRO A 346 -6.05 4.21 42.02
N LEU A 347 -5.40 4.65 43.10
CA LEU A 347 -6.07 4.95 44.38
C LEU A 347 -7.19 5.99 44.25
N SER A 348 -7.01 7.01 43.40
CA SER A 348 -8.00 8.04 43.11
C SER A 348 -9.30 7.49 42.50
N PHE A 349 -9.23 6.41 41.71
CA PHE A 349 -10.39 5.69 41.21
C PHE A 349 -10.94 4.71 42.23
N LYS A 350 -10.10 3.93 42.92
CA LYS A 350 -10.51 2.99 43.98
C LYS A 350 -11.36 3.65 45.08
N LEU A 351 -11.08 4.91 45.40
CA LEU A 351 -11.79 5.68 46.43
C LEU A 351 -13.11 6.35 45.97
N LYS A 352 -13.39 6.44 44.65
CA LYS A 352 -14.53 7.21 44.12
C LYS A 352 -15.40 6.43 43.13
N TYR A 353 -14.80 5.58 42.31
CA TYR A 353 -15.44 4.85 41.21
C TYR A 353 -14.90 3.39 41.13
N PRO A 354 -15.08 2.58 42.20
CA PRO A 354 -14.37 1.31 42.38
C PRO A 354 -14.76 0.20 41.39
N ASN A 355 -15.83 0.35 40.60
CA ASN A 355 -16.20 -0.61 39.56
C ASN A 355 -16.06 -0.06 38.14
N THR A 356 -15.42 1.12 37.96
CA THR A 356 -15.14 1.63 36.62
C THR A 356 -14.16 0.72 35.90
N THR A 357 -14.69 -0.10 34.99
CA THR A 357 -13.92 -1.04 34.18
C THR A 357 -13.39 -0.37 32.92
N SER A 358 -14.13 0.61 32.38
CA SER A 358 -13.84 1.26 31.10
C SER A 358 -14.21 2.74 31.14
N ILE A 359 -13.35 3.58 30.57
CA ILE A 359 -13.60 5.01 30.29
C ILE A 359 -13.59 5.17 28.76
N ILE A 360 -14.62 5.78 28.17
CA ILE A 360 -14.78 5.88 26.72
C ILE A 360 -14.92 7.32 26.21
N ASP A 361 -14.41 7.53 24.99
CA ASP A 361 -14.61 8.74 24.19
C ASP A 361 -14.72 8.39 22.69
N CYS A 362 -15.39 9.25 21.91
CA CYS A 362 -15.42 9.20 20.45
C CYS A 362 -14.47 10.26 19.87
N THR A 363 -13.17 9.94 19.91
CA THR A 363 -12.11 10.83 19.44
C THR A 363 -12.26 11.14 17.94
N GLU A 364 -12.34 12.42 17.61
CA GLU A 364 -12.39 12.92 16.23
C GLU A 364 -11.03 13.41 15.74
N ILE A 365 -10.63 12.94 14.56
CA ILE A 365 -9.39 13.25 13.87
C ILE A 365 -9.74 14.12 12.65
N PHE A 366 -9.18 15.32 12.57
CA PHE A 366 -9.34 16.19 11.41
C PHE A 366 -8.72 15.57 10.14
N ILE A 367 -9.43 15.69 9.01
CA ILE A 367 -8.94 15.28 7.70
C ILE A 367 -9.01 16.44 6.70
N GLN A 368 -8.16 16.39 5.67
CA GLN A 368 -8.28 17.30 4.53
C GLN A 368 -9.67 17.13 3.88
N LYS A 369 -10.34 18.25 3.58
CA LYS A 369 -11.64 18.31 2.91
C LYS A 369 -11.65 17.40 1.66
N PRO A 370 -12.51 16.36 1.60
CA PRO A 370 -12.62 15.51 0.42
C PRO A 370 -13.07 16.29 -0.81
N LYS A 371 -12.48 15.99 -1.98
CA LYS A 371 -12.90 16.58 -3.27
C LYS A 371 -14.27 16.07 -3.76
N ASN A 372 -14.70 14.89 -3.31
CA ASN A 372 -16.01 14.33 -3.62
C ASN A 372 -17.04 14.85 -2.62
N CYS A 373 -18.12 15.49 -3.10
CA CYS A 373 -19.12 16.14 -2.26
C CYS A 373 -19.84 15.17 -1.30
N SER A 374 -20.14 13.94 -1.74
CA SER A 374 -20.78 12.93 -0.89
C SER A 374 -19.86 12.47 0.25
N ALA A 375 -18.56 12.29 -0.03
CA ALA A 375 -17.55 12.01 0.98
C ALA A 375 -17.31 13.21 1.90
N GLN A 376 -17.38 14.45 1.40
CA GLN A 376 -17.31 15.66 2.22
C GLN A 376 -18.52 15.75 3.16
N ALA A 377 -19.75 15.55 2.67
CA ALA A 377 -20.95 15.58 3.49
C ALA A 377 -20.96 14.45 4.55
N SER A 378 -20.49 13.25 4.18
CA SER A 378 -20.39 12.12 5.12
C SER A 378 -19.37 12.35 6.21
N THR A 379 -18.20 12.92 5.88
CA THR A 379 -17.15 13.19 6.88
C THR A 379 -17.34 14.50 7.63
N TRP A 380 -18.38 15.28 7.37
CA TRP A 380 -18.60 16.54 8.07
C TRP A 380 -19.12 16.33 9.50
N SER A 381 -18.36 16.79 10.49
CA SER A 381 -18.79 16.85 11.88
C SER A 381 -19.33 18.23 12.22
N ASN A 382 -20.62 18.30 12.53
CA ASN A 382 -21.27 19.51 13.03
C ASN A 382 -20.71 19.96 14.40
N TYR A 383 -20.10 19.06 15.16
CA TYR A 383 -19.51 19.37 16.47
C TYR A 383 -18.12 20.01 16.35
N LYS A 384 -17.35 19.65 15.31
CA LYS A 384 -16.02 20.22 15.03
C LYS A 384 -16.01 21.29 13.93
N SER A 385 -17.14 21.53 13.27
CA SER A 385 -17.28 22.41 12.09
C SER A 385 -16.22 22.11 11.01
N HIS A 386 -15.93 20.83 10.80
CA HIS A 386 -14.87 20.38 9.90
C HIS A 386 -15.11 18.97 9.35
N ASN A 387 -14.33 18.58 8.34
CA ASN A 387 -14.24 17.19 7.91
C ASN A 387 -13.38 16.38 8.90
N THR A 388 -13.96 15.34 9.50
CA THR A 388 -13.31 14.47 10.48
C THR A 388 -13.58 12.98 10.18
N LEU A 389 -12.71 12.14 10.73
CA LEU A 389 -12.98 10.73 11.00
C LEU A 389 -13.07 10.52 12.51
N LYS A 390 -13.86 9.55 12.95
CA LYS A 390 -14.17 9.29 14.36
C LYS A 390 -13.83 7.85 14.73
N ALA A 391 -13.23 7.64 15.90
CA ALA A 391 -13.05 6.32 16.50
C ALA A 391 -13.58 6.32 17.93
N LEU A 392 -14.30 5.26 18.31
CA LEU A 392 -14.57 4.97 19.72
C LEU A 392 -13.32 4.35 20.32
N VAL A 393 -12.83 4.96 21.38
CA VAL A 393 -11.63 4.56 22.11
C VAL A 393 -12.03 4.28 23.55
N ALA A 394 -11.49 3.20 24.13
CA ALA A 394 -11.69 2.85 25.53
C ALA A 394 -10.37 2.63 26.26
N ILE A 395 -10.25 3.23 27.44
CA ILE A 395 -9.11 3.08 28.36
C ILE A 395 -9.56 2.50 29.70
N GLN A 396 -8.63 1.84 30.39
CA GLN A 396 -8.76 1.54 31.82
C GLN A 396 -8.58 2.82 32.67
N PRO A 397 -9.00 2.80 33.95
CA PRO A 397 -8.68 3.85 34.94
C PRO A 397 -7.20 4.19 35.12
N ASN A 398 -6.29 3.33 34.67
CA ASN A 398 -4.82 3.57 34.68
C ASN A 398 -4.29 4.19 33.37
N GLY A 399 -5.16 4.51 32.42
CA GLY A 399 -4.82 5.09 31.12
C GLY A 399 -4.50 4.08 30.01
N ALA A 400 -4.43 2.78 30.29
CA ALA A 400 -4.11 1.78 29.27
C ALA A 400 -5.28 1.56 28.29
N PHE A 401 -5.01 1.65 26.98
CA PHE A 401 -5.98 1.34 25.92
C PHE A 401 -6.44 -0.13 25.98
N THR A 402 -7.74 -0.36 25.76
CA THR A 402 -8.39 -1.68 25.84
C THR A 402 -9.26 -2.00 24.64
N PHE A 403 -9.76 -0.97 23.95
CA PHE A 403 -10.56 -1.09 22.74
C PHE A 403 -10.34 0.16 21.86
N VAL A 404 -10.27 -0.06 20.55
CA VAL A 404 -10.28 0.99 19.53
C VAL A 404 -11.15 0.48 18.38
N SER A 405 -12.17 1.24 18.00
CA SER A 405 -13.03 0.85 16.87
C SER A 405 -12.31 1.04 15.53
N LYS A 406 -12.88 0.45 14.46
CA LYS A 406 -12.64 0.94 13.10
C LYS A 406 -12.97 2.44 13.00
N LEU A 407 -12.37 3.15 12.07
CA LEU A 407 -12.68 4.55 11.79
C LEU A 407 -14.06 4.69 11.11
N TRP A 408 -14.80 5.70 11.53
CA TRP A 408 -16.10 6.11 11.00
C TRP A 408 -16.03 7.54 10.46
N SER A 409 -17.02 7.95 9.67
CA SER A 409 -17.14 9.32 9.19
C SER A 409 -17.62 10.26 10.30
N GLY A 410 -17.18 11.52 10.29
CA GLY A 410 -17.51 12.52 11.33
C GLY A 410 -19.00 12.76 11.60
N ASN A 411 -19.88 12.50 10.63
CA ASN A 411 -21.33 12.65 10.81
C ASN A 411 -22.00 11.51 11.61
N ILE A 412 -21.30 10.40 11.87
CA ILE A 412 -21.86 9.24 12.58
C ILE A 412 -21.92 9.55 14.09
N SER A 413 -23.06 9.21 14.71
CA SER A 413 -23.27 9.41 16.14
C SER A 413 -22.54 8.38 16.99
N ASP A 414 -22.03 8.84 18.13
CA ASP A 414 -21.19 8.06 19.05
C ASP A 414 -21.89 6.79 19.54
N ARG A 415 -23.22 6.89 19.76
CA ARG A 415 -24.09 5.74 20.06
C ARG A 415 -24.08 4.68 18.95
N LYS A 416 -24.17 5.09 17.67
CA LYS A 416 -24.15 4.15 16.53
C LYS A 416 -22.81 3.44 16.43
N ILE A 417 -21.71 4.18 16.62
CA ILE A 417 -20.36 3.61 16.69
C ILE A 417 -20.26 2.60 17.84
N THR A 418 -20.80 2.93 19.02
CA THR A 418 -20.76 2.07 20.21
C THR A 418 -21.48 0.73 20.01
N ILE A 419 -22.59 0.74 19.26
CA ILE A 419 -23.31 -0.48 18.86
C ILE A 419 -22.51 -1.24 17.78
N ASP A 420 -22.26 -0.61 16.64
CA ASP A 420 -21.73 -1.28 15.44
C ASP A 420 -20.29 -1.78 15.61
N SER A 421 -19.48 -1.11 16.44
CA SER A 421 -18.12 -1.52 16.74
C SER A 421 -18.02 -2.74 17.66
N LYS A 422 -19.15 -3.20 18.23
CA LYS A 422 -19.24 -4.28 19.23
C LYS A 422 -18.54 -3.99 20.55
N TYR A 423 -18.35 -2.71 20.91
CA TYR A 423 -17.86 -2.34 22.25
C TYR A 423 -18.71 -2.98 23.37
N ILE A 424 -20.04 -2.90 23.23
CA ILE A 424 -21.04 -3.43 24.16
C ILE A 424 -20.95 -4.97 24.39
N ASP A 425 -20.31 -5.71 23.48
CA ASP A 425 -20.14 -7.17 23.65
C ASP A 425 -19.09 -7.53 24.72
N ASN A 426 -18.22 -6.59 25.10
CA ASN A 426 -17.18 -6.81 26.11
C ASN A 426 -17.63 -6.46 27.55
N ILE A 427 -18.80 -5.82 27.70
CA ILE A 427 -19.31 -5.33 28.98
C ILE A 427 -19.98 -6.47 29.77
N CYS A 428 -19.60 -6.60 31.04
CA CYS A 428 -20.14 -7.59 31.97
C CYS A 428 -21.16 -6.94 32.93
N PRO A 429 -22.09 -7.72 33.51
CA PRO A 429 -22.95 -7.26 34.59
C PRO A 429 -22.12 -6.75 35.78
N GLY A 430 -22.51 -5.59 36.33
CA GLY A 430 -21.79 -4.93 37.43
C GLY A 430 -20.59 -4.08 37.02
N ASP A 431 -20.21 -4.01 35.74
CA ASP A 431 -19.23 -3.01 35.27
C ASP A 431 -19.83 -1.59 35.32
N GLU A 432 -19.04 -0.60 35.74
CA GLU A 432 -19.31 0.81 35.45
C GLU A 432 -18.51 1.22 34.20
N VAL A 433 -19.17 1.90 33.27
CA VAL A 433 -18.56 2.61 32.14
C VAL A 433 -18.64 4.11 32.41
N MET A 434 -17.53 4.81 32.23
CA MET A 434 -17.44 6.26 32.36
C MET A 434 -17.36 6.92 30.98
N ALA A 435 -18.13 7.98 30.75
CA ALA A 435 -18.13 8.73 29.49
C ALA A 435 -18.37 10.23 29.72
N ASP A 436 -18.12 11.07 28.70
CA ASP A 436 -18.44 12.51 28.77
C ASP A 436 -19.95 12.79 28.70
N ARG A 437 -20.34 14.00 29.12
CA ARG A 437 -21.72 14.49 29.17
C ARG A 437 -22.38 14.38 27.79
N GLY A 438 -23.39 13.52 27.70
CA GLY A 438 -24.22 13.37 26.51
C GLY A 438 -24.00 12.09 25.73
N PHE A 439 -23.10 11.21 26.18
CA PHE A 439 -22.87 9.89 25.58
C PHE A 439 -24.07 8.95 25.82
N GLN A 440 -25.10 9.03 24.97
CA GLN A 440 -26.40 8.37 25.18
C GLN A 440 -26.36 6.85 24.94
N ILE A 441 -25.83 6.09 25.91
CA ILE A 441 -25.77 4.62 25.91
C ILE A 441 -26.29 3.95 27.19
N ARG A 442 -26.96 4.70 28.09
CA ARG A 442 -27.38 4.21 29.43
C ARG A 442 -28.21 2.94 29.33
N ASP A 443 -29.18 2.92 28.42
CA ASP A 443 -30.06 1.81 28.10
C ASP A 443 -29.30 0.57 27.58
N LEU A 444 -28.31 0.77 26.69
CA LEU A 444 -27.49 -0.32 26.15
C LEU A 444 -26.68 -1.02 27.25
N LEU A 445 -26.21 -0.26 28.24
CA LEU A 445 -25.48 -0.78 29.40
C LEU A 445 -26.43 -1.40 30.42
N THR A 446 -27.60 -0.80 30.67
CA THR A 446 -28.64 -1.39 31.54
C THR A 446 -29.10 -2.76 31.04
N LEU A 447 -29.21 -2.96 29.72
CA LEU A 447 -29.50 -4.27 29.11
C LEU A 447 -28.39 -5.31 29.31
N LYS A 448 -27.17 -4.89 29.68
CA LYS A 448 -26.05 -5.77 30.09
C LYS A 448 -25.92 -5.91 31.62
N GLY A 449 -26.79 -5.28 32.40
CA GLY A 449 -26.66 -5.18 33.86
C GLY A 449 -25.49 -4.27 34.30
N ALA A 450 -25.07 -3.34 33.44
CA ALA A 450 -23.96 -2.43 33.65
C ALA A 450 -24.42 -0.96 33.79
N TYR A 451 -23.57 -0.13 34.38
CA TYR A 451 -23.90 1.23 34.79
C TYR A 451 -23.16 2.29 33.96
N LEU A 452 -23.82 3.42 33.70
CA LEU A 452 -23.23 4.56 32.97
C LEU A 452 -23.00 5.75 33.90
N ASN A 453 -21.73 6.02 34.18
CA ASN A 453 -21.25 7.18 34.91
C ASN A 453 -20.93 8.32 33.93
N MET A 454 -21.59 9.48 34.09
CA MET A 454 -21.39 10.68 33.27
C MET A 454 -21.58 11.94 34.12
N PRO A 455 -20.94 13.07 33.78
CA PRO A 455 -21.24 14.36 34.39
C PRO A 455 -22.72 14.76 34.19
N PRO A 456 -23.39 15.35 35.20
CA PRO A 456 -24.78 15.81 35.08
C PRO A 456 -24.95 16.87 33.99
N PHE A 457 -26.11 16.91 33.35
CA PHE A 457 -26.45 17.82 32.25
C PHE A 457 -26.55 19.27 32.73
N THR A 458 -26.10 20.23 31.91
CA THR A 458 -26.26 21.66 32.19
C THR A 458 -27.51 22.21 31.52
N HIS A 459 -28.52 22.59 32.30
CA HIS A 459 -29.71 23.30 31.84
C HIS A 459 -29.57 24.81 32.09
N GLN A 460 -30.22 25.66 31.30
CA GLN A 460 -30.40 27.06 31.68
C GLN A 460 -31.37 27.16 32.87
N ARG A 461 -31.07 28.05 33.82
CA ARG A 461 -32.01 28.37 34.90
C ARG A 461 -33.19 29.16 34.31
N LYS A 462 -34.42 28.67 34.46
CA LYS A 462 -35.62 29.36 33.94
C LYS A 462 -35.77 30.79 34.49
N ASN A 463 -35.36 31.01 35.75
CA ASN A 463 -35.58 32.25 36.49
C ASN A 463 -34.26 32.84 37.03
N GLY A 464 -33.17 32.85 36.25
CA GLY A 464 -31.93 33.52 36.70
C GLY A 464 -30.71 33.32 35.82
N ILE A 465 -29.65 34.09 36.09
CA ILE A 465 -28.38 34.01 35.38
C ILE A 465 -27.67 32.68 35.69
N GLY A 466 -27.12 32.03 34.66
CA GLY A 466 -26.29 30.84 34.77
C GLY A 466 -26.98 29.52 34.42
N ARG A 467 -26.25 28.41 34.64
CA ARG A 467 -26.71 27.04 34.36
C ARG A 467 -26.92 26.25 35.65
N MET A 468 -27.82 25.28 35.63
CA MET A 468 -28.08 24.30 36.70
C MET A 468 -27.63 22.92 36.25
N LEU A 469 -27.19 22.06 37.19
CA LEU A 469 -26.82 20.68 36.91
C LEU A 469 -27.97 19.72 37.29
N THR A 470 -28.34 18.80 36.40
CA THR A 470 -29.35 17.75 36.66
C THR A 470 -28.89 16.38 36.17
N SER A 471 -29.42 15.31 36.77
CA SER A 471 -29.16 13.92 36.37
C SER A 471 -30.04 13.41 35.22
N SER A 472 -31.18 14.09 34.98
CA SER A 472 -32.07 13.90 33.83
C SER A 472 -31.66 14.77 32.64
N LYS A 473 -31.94 14.28 31.42
CA LYS A 473 -32.12 15.15 30.25
C LYS A 473 -33.42 15.94 30.37
#